data_AF-A0A7J4NQ17-F1
#
_entry.id   AF-A0A7J4NQ17-F1
#
_cell.length_a   1.000
_cell.length_b   1.000
_cell.length_c   1.000
_cell.angle_alpha   90.00
_cell.angle_beta   90.00
_cell.angle_gamma   90.00
#
_symmetry.space_group_name_H-M   'P 1'
#
loop_
_entity.id
_entity.type
_entity.pdbx_description
1 polymer ?
#
loop_
_entity_poly.entity_id
_entity_poly.type
_entity_poly.pdbx_seq_one_letter_code
_entity_poly.pdbx_strand_id
1 'polypeptide(L)'
;MFGRRVVAVALLALLLMPLTAPVAAEWEEDSWLSNIIGPERLALGDEFGCHGMPDIDISTNNSVILQCRDYLTQRIEASKWGVEPLSFGLSSGNLTVTDASAISDAGFKLIDSFEEEINESPDGLSVIQYNGGSLEKNVGSTEQFDDAVASGVELVNFFWIAREHDVVVRPDSELINSIESTTAWFTTWGEHYSYQESYGNFSIIDNGSGSWDVEFMPETGSGWSVPVTSEFISLDANVISVQGESGPLDELTVDEPHLKEGWRQEENSLFLTLAPAHRVSISFDRSNLVYLEQVASPQFNGHDLAITVAGHHTSDLFDWSRRWDDSPMRFTWLVEPREVAGFSWLLPTIAVLLALVAPVAIIWLVKNDRRAQQMVSVFDSLDEIKFGEE
;
A
#
# COMPACT_ATOMS: atom_id res chain seq x y z
N MET A 1 8.36 60.11 -2.34
CA MET A 1 8.66 59.28 -3.54
C MET A 1 9.52 58.04 -3.22
N PHE A 2 10.38 58.08 -2.20
CA PHE A 2 11.24 56.95 -1.77
C PHE A 2 10.47 55.72 -1.25
N GLY A 3 9.46 55.89 -0.40
CA GLY A 3 8.72 54.76 0.20
C GLY A 3 7.99 53.85 -0.79
N ARG A 4 7.45 54.40 -1.89
CA ARG A 4 6.74 53.62 -2.92
C ARG A 4 7.67 52.70 -3.71
N ARG A 5 8.92 53.12 -3.95
CA ARG A 5 9.92 52.29 -4.67
C ARG A 5 10.44 51.15 -3.79
N VAL A 6 10.63 51.41 -2.50
CA VAL A 6 11.05 50.39 -1.53
C VAL A 6 9.97 49.31 -1.35
N VAL A 7 8.70 49.71 -1.24
CA VAL A 7 7.57 48.76 -1.14
C VAL A 7 7.42 47.93 -2.41
N ALA A 8 7.61 48.52 -3.59
CA ALA A 8 7.55 47.78 -4.86
C ALA A 8 8.67 46.74 -5.00
N VAL A 9 9.90 47.08 -4.60
CA VAL A 9 11.04 46.15 -4.61
C VAL A 9 10.85 45.04 -3.59
N ALA A 10 10.30 45.35 -2.41
CA ALA A 10 10.00 44.35 -1.38
C ALA A 10 8.92 43.35 -1.83
N LEU A 11 7.85 43.84 -2.46
CA LEU A 11 6.78 42.98 -3.02
C LEU A 11 7.30 42.12 -4.17
N LEU A 12 8.17 42.67 -5.03
CA LEU A 12 8.80 41.92 -6.12
C LEU A 12 9.73 40.83 -5.56
N ALA A 13 10.51 41.13 -4.52
CA ALA A 13 11.37 40.14 -3.86
C ALA A 13 10.56 39.01 -3.20
N LEU A 14 9.43 39.34 -2.57
CA LEU A 14 8.48 38.37 -2.01
C LEU A 14 7.85 37.47 -3.09
N LEU A 15 7.53 38.02 -4.26
CA LEU A 15 7.00 37.27 -5.40
C LEU A 15 8.04 36.39 -6.10
N LEU A 16 9.32 36.77 -6.05
CA LEU A 16 10.42 36.04 -6.68
C LEU A 16 11.06 34.99 -5.74
N MET A 17 10.81 35.06 -4.43
CA MET A 17 11.33 34.11 -3.44
C MET A 17 11.06 32.62 -3.79
N PRO A 18 9.86 32.22 -4.26
CA PRO A 18 9.57 30.83 -4.61
C PRO A 18 10.43 30.28 -5.76
N LEU A 19 10.96 31.15 -6.62
CA LEU A 19 11.81 30.77 -7.76
C LEU A 19 13.25 30.44 -7.36
N THR A 20 13.65 30.77 -6.12
CA THR A 20 15.00 30.55 -5.60
C THR A 20 15.09 29.41 -4.59
N ALA A 21 13.95 28.80 -4.24
CA ALA A 21 13.94 27.59 -3.43
C ALA A 21 14.59 26.46 -4.24
N PRO A 22 15.64 25.80 -3.73
CA PRO A 22 16.17 24.60 -4.37
C PRO A 22 15.09 23.52 -4.27
N VAL A 23 14.44 23.20 -5.38
CA VAL A 23 13.65 21.96 -5.48
C VAL A 23 14.64 20.86 -5.81
N ALA A 24 15.32 20.36 -4.76
CA ALA A 24 16.07 19.12 -4.83
C ALA A 24 15.12 17.99 -4.41
N ALA A 25 14.18 17.66 -5.28
CA ALA A 25 13.36 16.46 -5.15
C ALA A 25 13.47 15.75 -6.50
N GLU A 26 14.19 14.64 -6.54
CA GLU A 26 14.29 13.78 -7.75
C GLU A 26 12.97 13.06 -8.05
N TRP A 27 12.07 12.98 -7.07
CA TRP A 27 10.73 12.37 -7.15
C TRP A 27 9.69 13.34 -6.58
N GLU A 28 8.48 13.36 -7.14
CA GLU A 28 7.38 14.14 -6.55
C GLU A 28 7.06 13.55 -5.17
N GLU A 29 6.90 14.39 -4.14
CA GLU A 29 6.66 13.90 -2.79
C GLU A 29 5.29 13.21 -2.76
N ASP A 30 5.26 11.87 -2.83
CA ASP A 30 4.06 11.04 -2.75
C ASP A 30 3.45 11.12 -1.34
N SER A 31 2.83 12.25 -1.07
CA SER A 31 2.18 12.55 0.21
C SER A 31 1.05 11.58 0.54
N TRP A 32 0.49 10.90 -0.46
CA TRP A 32 -0.51 9.85 -0.24
C TRP A 32 0.07 8.65 0.50
N LEU A 33 1.35 8.34 0.31
CA LEU A 33 2.03 7.20 0.92
C LEU A 33 2.32 7.45 2.41
N SER A 34 2.68 8.68 2.78
CA SER A 34 3.08 9.01 4.16
C SER A 34 1.99 9.61 5.04
N ASN A 35 0.89 10.12 4.47
CA ASN A 35 -0.12 10.86 5.25
C ASN A 35 -1.40 10.08 5.53
N ILE A 36 -2.34 10.08 4.59
CA ILE A 36 -3.73 9.64 4.86
C ILE A 36 -3.95 8.24 4.30
N ILE A 37 -3.82 8.08 2.98
CA ILE A 37 -4.27 6.87 2.29
C ILE A 37 -3.37 5.68 2.59
N GLY A 38 -2.05 5.87 2.54
CA GLY A 38 -1.10 4.82 2.90
C GLY A 38 -1.36 4.28 4.31
N PRO A 39 -1.33 5.13 5.36
CA PRO A 39 -1.61 4.69 6.73
C PRO A 39 -3.01 4.11 6.95
N GLU A 40 -4.04 4.60 6.25
CA GLU A 40 -5.39 4.01 6.30
C GLU A 40 -5.40 2.58 5.74
N ARG A 41 -4.79 2.36 4.57
CA ARG A 41 -4.67 1.02 3.97
C ARG A 41 -3.81 0.09 4.82
N LEU A 42 -2.70 0.60 5.37
CA LEU A 42 -1.86 -0.13 6.33
C LEU A 42 -2.66 -0.60 7.55
N ALA A 43 -3.51 0.28 8.11
CA ALA A 43 -4.35 -0.04 9.26
C ALA A 43 -5.44 -1.08 8.94
N LEU A 44 -5.90 -1.15 7.69
CA LEU A 44 -6.79 -2.21 7.22
C LEU A 44 -6.05 -3.56 7.08
N GLY A 45 -4.72 -3.55 7.01
CA GLY A 45 -3.88 -4.75 6.87
C GLY A 45 -3.32 -4.96 5.47
N ASP A 46 -3.32 -3.93 4.62
CA ASP A 46 -2.61 -3.97 3.35
C ASP A 46 -1.08 -3.91 3.55
N GLU A 47 -0.37 -4.30 2.50
CA GLU A 47 1.08 -4.32 2.41
C GLU A 47 1.57 -3.35 1.33
N PHE A 48 2.77 -2.82 1.53
CA PHE A 48 3.50 -2.03 0.55
C PHE A 48 4.77 -2.77 0.10
N GLY A 49 4.79 -3.13 -1.18
CA GLY A 49 5.93 -3.73 -1.88
C GLY A 49 6.51 -2.78 -2.93
N CYS A 50 7.62 -3.18 -3.53
CA CYS A 50 8.31 -2.41 -4.56
C CYS A 50 7.93 -2.85 -5.96
N HIS A 51 7.88 -1.93 -6.92
CA HIS A 51 7.77 -2.23 -8.36
C HIS A 51 8.91 -1.60 -9.18
N GLY A 52 10.08 -1.48 -8.56
CA GLY A 52 11.24 -0.80 -9.15
C GLY A 52 11.10 0.72 -9.19
N MET A 53 11.79 1.34 -10.14
CA MET A 53 11.77 2.79 -10.39
C MET A 53 11.25 3.05 -11.81
N PRO A 54 10.54 4.16 -12.05
CA PRO A 54 9.96 4.46 -13.36
C PRO A 54 10.97 4.39 -14.49
N ASP A 55 10.55 3.83 -15.62
CA ASP A 55 11.29 3.76 -16.88
C ASP A 55 12.71 3.14 -16.78
N ILE A 56 13.01 2.41 -15.68
CA ILE A 56 14.30 1.74 -15.48
C ILE A 56 14.09 0.24 -15.30
N ASP A 57 14.59 -0.53 -16.28
CA ASP A 57 14.66 -1.97 -16.21
C ASP A 57 15.75 -2.42 -15.21
N ILE A 58 15.37 -3.28 -14.26
CA ILE A 58 16.27 -3.83 -13.23
C ILE A 58 17.43 -4.60 -13.84
N SER A 59 17.24 -5.25 -15.00
CA SER A 59 18.28 -6.00 -15.71
C SER A 59 19.39 -5.09 -16.26
N THR A 60 19.07 -3.82 -16.46
CA THR A 60 20.03 -2.79 -16.89
C THR A 60 20.71 -2.13 -15.70
N ASN A 61 19.99 -1.94 -14.58
CA ASN A 61 20.51 -1.27 -13.40
C ASN A 61 19.88 -1.79 -12.09
N ASN A 62 20.49 -2.80 -11.47
CA ASN A 62 20.00 -3.37 -10.22
C ASN A 62 20.00 -2.39 -9.02
N SER A 63 20.74 -1.28 -9.09
CA SER A 63 20.75 -0.31 -7.97
C SER A 63 19.37 0.32 -7.71
N VAL A 64 18.45 0.26 -8.68
CA VAL A 64 17.08 0.76 -8.53
C VAL A 64 16.25 -0.07 -7.54
N ILE A 65 16.62 -1.33 -7.31
CA ILE A 65 15.96 -2.22 -6.35
C ILE A 65 16.09 -1.65 -4.93
N LEU A 66 17.33 -1.33 -4.52
CA LEU A 66 17.62 -0.69 -3.24
C LEU A 66 17.01 0.70 -3.14
N GLN A 67 17.04 1.48 -4.23
CA GLN A 67 16.42 2.82 -4.25
C GLN A 67 14.92 2.76 -4.00
N CYS A 68 14.20 1.81 -4.60
CA CYS A 68 12.78 1.63 -4.33
C CYS A 68 12.52 1.24 -2.87
N ARG A 69 13.30 0.31 -2.32
CA ARG A 69 13.18 -0.08 -0.90
C ARG A 69 13.38 1.12 0.03
N ASP A 70 14.46 1.87 -0.22
CA ASP A 70 14.79 3.06 0.56
C ASP A 70 13.71 4.15 0.39
N TYR A 71 13.09 4.26 -0.79
CA TYR A 71 11.97 5.16 -1.04
C TYR A 71 10.75 4.84 -0.17
N LEU A 72 10.36 3.55 -0.13
CA LEU A 72 9.23 3.06 0.66
C LEU A 72 9.46 3.23 2.16
N THR A 73 10.57 2.69 2.66
CA THR A 73 10.88 2.66 4.10
C THR A 73 11.05 4.06 4.72
N GLN A 74 11.36 5.07 3.92
CA GLN A 74 11.37 6.47 4.36
C GLN A 74 9.97 7.09 4.51
N ARG A 75 8.92 6.46 3.99
CA ARG A 75 7.58 7.05 3.85
C ARG A 75 6.50 6.26 4.57
N ILE A 76 6.60 4.93 4.61
CA ILE A 76 5.61 4.06 5.24
C ILE A 76 6.26 2.77 5.75
N GLU A 77 5.65 2.15 6.75
CA GLU A 77 5.95 0.77 7.13
C GLU A 77 5.38 -0.18 6.07
N ALA A 78 6.11 -1.23 5.70
CA ALA A 78 5.64 -2.15 4.67
C ALA A 78 4.38 -2.92 5.06
N SER A 79 4.17 -3.18 6.35
CA SER A 79 2.98 -3.82 6.90
C SER A 79 2.81 -3.45 8.36
N LYS A 80 1.60 -3.64 8.92
CA LYS A 80 1.37 -3.59 10.37
C LYS A 80 2.28 -4.54 11.16
N TRP A 81 2.89 -5.52 10.49
CA TRP A 81 3.80 -6.51 11.09
C TRP A 81 5.28 -6.12 11.00
N GLY A 82 5.66 -5.19 10.13
CA GLY A 82 7.06 -4.89 9.91
C GLY A 82 7.33 -3.72 8.97
N VAL A 83 8.45 -3.05 9.22
CA VAL A 83 8.89 -1.86 8.48
C VAL A 83 9.45 -2.24 7.11
N GLU A 84 10.22 -3.32 7.03
CA GLU A 84 10.94 -3.73 5.82
C GLU A 84 10.00 -4.42 4.82
N PRO A 85 10.00 -4.00 3.54
CA PRO A 85 9.18 -4.64 2.52
C PRO A 85 9.73 -6.01 2.13
N LEU A 86 8.83 -6.99 2.01
CA LEU A 86 9.18 -8.36 1.61
C LEU A 86 8.94 -8.61 0.11
N SER A 87 8.09 -7.81 -0.52
CA SER A 87 7.59 -8.05 -1.89
C SER A 87 8.22 -7.12 -2.93
N PHE A 88 8.64 -7.69 -4.06
CA PHE A 88 9.14 -6.98 -5.23
C PHE A 88 8.43 -7.47 -6.51
N GLY A 89 7.69 -6.60 -7.17
CA GLY A 89 7.02 -6.85 -8.44
C GLY A 89 7.97 -6.69 -9.64
N LEU A 90 7.89 -7.63 -10.57
CA LEU A 90 8.65 -7.63 -11.82
C LEU A 90 7.87 -6.88 -12.90
N SER A 91 8.48 -5.85 -13.47
CA SER A 91 7.87 -4.99 -14.50
C SER A 91 7.85 -5.60 -15.91
N SER A 92 8.51 -6.74 -16.13
CA SER A 92 8.42 -7.72 -17.23
C SER A 92 9.81 -8.27 -17.61
N GLY A 93 9.86 -9.50 -18.10
CA GLY A 93 11.07 -10.10 -18.69
C GLY A 93 11.68 -11.25 -17.88
N ASN A 94 12.68 -11.89 -18.50
CA ASN A 94 13.40 -13.00 -17.87
C ASN A 94 14.27 -12.47 -16.72
N LEU A 95 13.98 -12.92 -15.50
CA LEU A 95 14.80 -12.64 -14.33
C LEU A 95 16.16 -13.35 -14.46
N THR A 96 17.26 -12.59 -14.51
CA THR A 96 18.59 -13.21 -14.51
C THR A 96 19.00 -13.59 -13.09
N VAL A 97 19.99 -14.49 -12.95
CA VAL A 97 20.55 -14.85 -11.63
C VAL A 97 21.13 -13.62 -10.91
N THR A 98 21.68 -12.66 -11.65
CA THR A 98 22.18 -11.40 -11.09
C THR A 98 21.05 -10.56 -10.53
N ASP A 99 19.91 -10.49 -11.22
CA ASP A 99 18.74 -9.74 -10.79
C ASP A 99 18.14 -10.36 -9.52
N ALA A 100 17.94 -11.68 -9.53
CA ALA A 100 17.45 -12.42 -8.37
C ALA A 100 18.35 -12.20 -7.13
N SER A 101 19.67 -12.28 -7.31
CA SER A 101 20.62 -12.02 -6.22
C SER A 101 20.57 -10.58 -5.73
N ALA A 102 20.41 -9.60 -6.62
CA ALA A 102 20.26 -8.21 -6.20
C ALA A 102 18.93 -7.94 -5.46
N ILE A 103 17.84 -8.61 -5.83
CA ILE A 103 16.55 -8.55 -5.12
C ILE A 103 16.70 -9.17 -3.72
N SER A 104 17.30 -10.36 -3.63
CA SER A 104 17.55 -11.06 -2.36
C SER A 104 18.49 -10.28 -1.43
N ASP A 105 19.59 -9.75 -1.96
CA ASP A 105 20.56 -8.91 -1.23
C ASP A 105 19.94 -7.58 -0.74
N ALA A 106 18.92 -7.07 -1.44
CA ALA A 106 18.16 -5.92 -0.99
C ALA A 106 17.18 -6.26 0.16
N GLY A 107 17.02 -7.53 0.52
CA GLY A 107 16.22 -7.98 1.66
C GLY A 107 14.82 -8.45 1.30
N PHE A 108 14.41 -8.36 0.04
CA PHE A 108 13.14 -8.91 -0.43
C PHE A 108 13.13 -10.43 -0.33
N LYS A 109 11.92 -10.99 -0.21
CA LYS A 109 11.66 -12.44 -0.08
C LYS A 109 10.78 -12.97 -1.18
N LEU A 110 9.98 -12.10 -1.78
CA LEU A 110 8.90 -12.47 -2.69
C LEU A 110 9.04 -11.71 -4.00
N ILE A 111 8.82 -12.45 -5.07
CA ILE A 111 8.64 -11.90 -6.42
C ILE A 111 7.39 -12.49 -7.03
N ASP A 112 6.83 -11.83 -8.03
CA ASP A 112 5.77 -12.38 -8.85
C ASP A 112 6.28 -13.02 -10.13
N SER A 113 5.42 -13.82 -10.74
CA SER A 113 5.61 -14.32 -12.10
C SER A 113 4.29 -14.37 -12.85
N PHE A 114 4.26 -13.73 -14.03
CA PHE A 114 3.18 -13.87 -15.01
C PHE A 114 3.30 -15.17 -15.83
N GLU A 115 4.49 -15.78 -15.85
CA GLU A 115 4.76 -16.99 -16.64
C GLU A 115 4.95 -18.21 -15.74
N GLU A 116 4.56 -19.38 -16.24
CA GLU A 116 4.91 -20.69 -15.67
C GLU A 116 6.42 -21.00 -15.81
N GLU A 117 7.26 -20.08 -16.29
CA GLU A 117 8.68 -20.33 -16.56
C GLU A 117 9.59 -20.13 -15.33
N ILE A 118 9.18 -19.34 -14.34
CA ILE A 118 9.90 -19.21 -13.06
C ILE A 118 9.41 -20.28 -12.09
N ASN A 119 9.79 -21.54 -12.35
CA ASN A 119 9.43 -22.69 -11.52
C ASN A 119 10.42 -22.99 -10.38
N GLU A 120 11.60 -22.39 -10.40
CA GLU A 120 12.63 -22.58 -9.39
C GLU A 120 12.80 -21.28 -8.60
N SER A 121 12.85 -21.38 -7.27
CA SER A 121 13.12 -20.28 -6.34
C SER A 121 14.48 -19.66 -6.64
N PRO A 122 14.54 -18.52 -7.35
CA PRO A 122 15.80 -17.96 -7.79
C PRO A 122 16.45 -17.26 -6.60
N ASP A 123 17.65 -17.71 -6.23
CA ASP A 123 18.40 -17.20 -5.07
C ASP A 123 17.63 -17.19 -3.73
N GLY A 124 16.76 -18.19 -3.54
CA GLY A 124 15.96 -18.34 -2.32
C GLY A 124 14.74 -17.43 -2.23
N LEU A 125 14.40 -16.71 -3.31
CA LEU A 125 13.17 -15.93 -3.41
C LEU A 125 11.96 -16.85 -3.61
N SER A 126 10.88 -16.57 -2.90
CA SER A 126 9.59 -17.21 -3.12
C SER A 126 8.86 -16.54 -4.30
N VAL A 127 8.25 -17.34 -5.15
CA VAL A 127 7.55 -16.88 -6.34
C VAL A 127 6.05 -17.03 -6.11
N ILE A 128 5.29 -15.94 -6.31
CA ILE A 128 3.83 -15.97 -6.30
C ILE A 128 3.32 -15.86 -7.73
N GLN A 129 2.52 -16.82 -8.16
CA GLN A 129 1.95 -16.89 -9.51
C GLN A 129 0.55 -16.28 -9.54
N TYR A 130 0.16 -15.67 -10.65
CA TYR A 130 -1.20 -15.12 -10.84
C TYR A 130 -2.21 -16.16 -11.34
N ASN A 131 -2.40 -17.23 -10.56
CA ASN A 131 -3.34 -18.30 -10.90
C ASN A 131 -4.82 -17.85 -10.91
N GLY A 132 -5.18 -16.80 -10.17
CA GLY A 132 -6.51 -16.18 -10.19
C GLY A 132 -6.73 -15.21 -11.37
N GLY A 133 -5.65 -14.72 -11.98
CA GLY A 133 -5.72 -13.77 -13.10
C GLY A 133 -5.97 -12.32 -12.67
N SER A 134 -6.66 -11.56 -13.53
CA SER A 134 -6.91 -10.13 -13.36
C SER A 134 -8.23 -9.85 -12.65
N LEU A 135 -8.30 -8.79 -11.83
CA LEU A 135 -9.56 -8.23 -11.31
C LEU A 135 -10.24 -7.25 -12.28
N GLU A 136 -9.65 -6.98 -13.44
CA GLU A 136 -10.09 -5.95 -14.38
C GLU A 136 -11.26 -6.41 -15.26
N LYS A 137 -12.17 -5.49 -15.55
CA LYS A 137 -13.36 -5.77 -16.37
C LYS A 137 -12.98 -6.18 -17.79
N ASN A 138 -13.59 -7.27 -18.26
CA ASN A 138 -13.32 -7.93 -19.54
C ASN A 138 -11.96 -8.63 -19.65
N VAL A 139 -11.17 -8.67 -18.58
CA VAL A 139 -9.91 -9.45 -18.48
C VAL A 139 -10.08 -10.55 -17.44
N GLY A 140 -10.62 -10.20 -16.27
CA GLY A 140 -10.96 -11.14 -15.21
C GLY A 140 -12.02 -12.16 -15.64
N SER A 141 -11.97 -13.32 -14.99
CA SER A 141 -12.82 -14.47 -15.31
C SER A 141 -13.27 -15.20 -14.05
N THR A 142 -14.58 -15.20 -13.78
CA THR A 142 -15.17 -16.01 -12.71
C THR A 142 -14.93 -17.51 -12.94
N GLU A 143 -14.94 -17.96 -14.20
CA GLU A 143 -14.64 -19.36 -14.55
C GLU A 143 -13.22 -19.74 -14.15
N GLN A 144 -12.23 -18.86 -14.38
CA GLN A 144 -10.84 -19.11 -13.97
C GLN A 144 -10.70 -19.18 -12.45
N PHE A 145 -11.41 -18.31 -11.71
CA PHE A 145 -11.42 -18.37 -10.25
C PHE A 145 -12.05 -19.67 -9.74
N ASP A 146 -13.22 -20.03 -10.26
CA ASP A 146 -13.92 -21.25 -9.88
C ASP A 146 -13.08 -22.50 -10.18
N ASP A 147 -12.39 -22.54 -11.32
CA ASP A 147 -11.47 -23.62 -11.70
C ASP A 147 -10.26 -23.69 -10.76
N ALA A 148 -9.68 -22.54 -10.39
CA ALA A 148 -8.56 -22.48 -9.44
C ALA A 148 -9.00 -23.04 -8.08
N VAL A 149 -10.12 -22.58 -7.53
CA VAL A 149 -10.67 -23.09 -6.26
C VAL A 149 -10.98 -24.59 -6.36
N ALA A 150 -11.61 -25.03 -7.45
CA ALA A 150 -11.95 -26.44 -7.66
C ALA A 150 -10.72 -27.35 -7.82
N SER A 151 -9.57 -26.80 -8.23
CA SER A 151 -8.30 -27.54 -8.31
C SER A 151 -7.69 -27.85 -6.94
N GLY A 152 -8.18 -27.22 -5.87
CA GLY A 152 -7.72 -27.43 -4.50
C GLY A 152 -6.38 -26.74 -4.19
N VAL A 153 -6.07 -25.63 -4.87
CA VAL A 153 -4.92 -24.80 -4.49
C VAL A 153 -5.17 -24.10 -3.15
N GLU A 154 -4.15 -24.02 -2.32
CA GLU A 154 -4.22 -23.38 -1.00
C GLU A 154 -4.17 -21.84 -1.10
N LEU A 155 -3.57 -21.30 -2.16
CA LEU A 155 -3.45 -19.87 -2.41
C LEU A 155 -3.92 -19.52 -3.83
N VAL A 156 -4.84 -18.58 -3.93
CA VAL A 156 -5.22 -17.92 -5.19
C VAL A 156 -4.77 -16.47 -5.17
N ASN A 157 -3.94 -16.10 -6.12
CA ASN A 157 -3.39 -14.76 -6.22
C ASN A 157 -3.87 -14.07 -7.51
N PHE A 158 -4.28 -12.82 -7.36
CA PHE A 158 -4.76 -11.95 -8.43
C PHE A 158 -3.85 -10.74 -8.62
N PHE A 159 -3.99 -10.08 -9.77
CA PHE A 159 -3.45 -8.73 -9.97
C PHE A 159 -4.55 -7.71 -10.27
N TRP A 160 -4.25 -6.46 -9.93
CA TRP A 160 -5.08 -5.30 -10.17
C TRP A 160 -4.22 -4.15 -10.70
N ILE A 161 -4.63 -3.57 -11.82
CA ILE A 161 -4.07 -2.33 -12.36
C ILE A 161 -5.22 -1.32 -12.39
N ALA A 162 -5.11 -0.22 -11.65
CA ALA A 162 -6.19 0.76 -11.61
C ALA A 162 -6.20 1.71 -12.81
N ARG A 163 -5.05 1.85 -13.47
CA ARG A 163 -4.86 2.74 -14.61
C ARG A 163 -3.84 2.18 -15.58
N GLU A 164 -4.20 2.19 -16.84
CA GLU A 164 -3.28 1.94 -17.94
C GLU A 164 -3.19 3.22 -18.77
N HIS A 165 -2.00 3.83 -18.81
CA HIS A 165 -1.79 5.15 -19.43
C HIS A 165 -2.77 6.22 -18.89
N ASP A 166 -3.70 6.70 -19.70
CA ASP A 166 -4.70 7.73 -19.33
C ASP A 166 -6.10 7.15 -19.08
N VAL A 167 -6.23 5.82 -19.05
CA VAL A 167 -7.51 5.13 -18.90
C VAL A 167 -7.65 4.55 -17.52
N VAL A 168 -8.68 5.00 -16.79
CA VAL A 168 -9.07 4.39 -15.51
C VAL A 168 -9.72 3.04 -15.80
N VAL A 169 -9.12 1.98 -15.25
CA VAL A 169 -9.61 0.62 -15.37
C VAL A 169 -10.79 0.42 -14.42
N ARG A 170 -11.73 -0.44 -14.83
CA ARG A 170 -12.88 -0.80 -14.01
C ARG A 170 -12.70 -2.23 -13.51
N PRO A 171 -13.04 -2.51 -12.25
CA PRO A 171 -13.07 -3.86 -11.75
C PRO A 171 -14.21 -4.67 -12.38
N ASP A 172 -14.02 -5.99 -12.47
CA ASP A 172 -15.08 -6.93 -12.79
C ASP A 172 -15.92 -7.24 -11.54
N SER A 173 -17.10 -6.63 -11.48
CA SER A 173 -17.98 -6.75 -10.31
C SER A 173 -18.53 -8.16 -10.11
N GLU A 174 -18.68 -8.97 -11.17
CA GLU A 174 -19.19 -10.34 -11.03
C GLU A 174 -18.13 -11.23 -10.38
N LEU A 175 -16.89 -11.15 -10.86
CA LEU A 175 -15.75 -11.84 -10.28
C LEU A 175 -15.54 -11.44 -8.81
N ILE A 176 -15.53 -10.13 -8.51
CA ILE A 176 -15.33 -9.65 -7.13
C ILE A 176 -16.39 -10.18 -6.19
N ASN A 177 -17.65 -10.14 -6.58
CA ASN A 177 -18.73 -10.67 -5.75
C ASN A 177 -18.57 -12.18 -5.51
N SER A 178 -18.03 -12.93 -6.49
CA SER A 178 -17.72 -14.35 -6.31
C SER A 178 -16.62 -14.54 -5.27
N ILE A 179 -15.51 -13.81 -5.40
CA ILE A 179 -14.37 -13.83 -4.48
C ILE A 179 -14.80 -13.46 -3.05
N GLU A 180 -15.49 -12.32 -2.87
CA GLU A 180 -15.92 -11.80 -1.57
C GLU A 180 -17.00 -12.66 -0.91
N SER A 181 -17.67 -13.55 -1.65
CA SER A 181 -18.64 -14.50 -1.10
C SER A 181 -17.99 -15.75 -0.49
N THR A 182 -16.68 -15.94 -0.69
CA THR A 182 -15.95 -17.04 -0.08
C THR A 182 -15.68 -16.80 1.40
N THR A 183 -15.38 -17.88 2.12
CA THR A 183 -14.95 -17.84 3.52
C THR A 183 -13.42 -17.82 3.62
N ALA A 184 -12.72 -17.34 2.58
CA ALA A 184 -11.26 -17.42 2.50
C ALA A 184 -10.55 -16.52 3.52
N TRP A 185 -9.30 -16.85 3.81
CA TRP A 185 -8.36 -15.94 4.44
C TRP A 185 -7.90 -14.89 3.43
N PHE A 186 -8.34 -13.65 3.58
CA PHE A 186 -7.89 -12.53 2.77
C PHE A 186 -6.62 -11.93 3.35
N THR A 187 -5.51 -12.05 2.62
CA THR A 187 -4.18 -11.72 3.12
C THR A 187 -3.33 -11.02 2.06
N THR A 188 -2.13 -10.62 2.43
CA THR A 188 -1.13 -10.03 1.54
C THR A 188 -0.01 -11.04 1.28
N TRP A 189 0.82 -10.78 0.27
CA TRP A 189 1.95 -11.65 -0.05
C TRP A 189 2.91 -11.85 1.11
N GLY A 190 3.34 -10.77 1.75
CA GLY A 190 4.26 -10.77 2.88
C GLY A 190 3.63 -11.38 4.13
N GLU A 191 2.35 -11.15 4.41
CA GLU A 191 1.65 -11.77 5.55
C GLU A 191 1.55 -13.29 5.35
N HIS A 192 1.10 -13.75 4.17
CA HIS A 192 1.04 -15.17 3.83
C HIS A 192 2.43 -15.83 3.89
N TYR A 193 3.44 -15.23 3.27
CA TYR A 193 4.81 -15.75 3.31
C TYR A 193 5.33 -15.87 4.74
N SER A 194 5.17 -14.82 5.54
CA SER A 194 5.63 -14.81 6.93
C SER A 194 4.93 -15.88 7.78
N TYR A 195 3.65 -16.15 7.49
CA TYR A 195 2.90 -17.25 8.10
C TYR A 195 3.49 -18.60 7.71
N GLN A 196 3.71 -18.84 6.41
CA GLN A 196 4.28 -20.10 5.90
C GLN A 196 5.67 -20.40 6.46
N GLU A 197 6.48 -19.38 6.70
CA GLU A 197 7.82 -19.52 7.27
C GLU A 197 7.82 -19.83 8.78
N SER A 198 6.70 -19.68 9.47
CA SER A 198 6.65 -19.72 10.94
C SER A 198 5.62 -20.66 11.55
N TYR A 199 4.58 -21.07 10.83
CA TYR A 199 3.52 -21.92 11.39
C TYR A 199 4.10 -23.23 11.95
N GLY A 200 3.56 -23.67 13.07
CA GLY A 200 4.13 -24.79 13.80
C GLY A 200 3.34 -25.14 15.05
N ASN A 201 3.81 -26.17 15.73
CA ASN A 201 3.24 -26.60 16.99
C ASN A 201 3.67 -25.67 18.13
N PHE A 202 2.78 -25.50 19.09
CA PHE A 202 3.01 -24.67 20.28
C PHE A 202 3.58 -25.50 21.43
N SER A 203 4.29 -24.82 22.32
CA SER A 203 4.68 -25.39 23.61
C SER A 203 3.48 -25.40 24.54
N ILE A 204 3.26 -26.52 25.24
CA ILE A 204 2.09 -26.72 26.09
C ILE A 204 2.55 -27.24 27.45
N ILE A 205 2.07 -26.60 28.51
CA ILE A 205 2.26 -27.02 29.89
C ILE A 205 0.87 -27.25 30.49
N ASP A 206 0.55 -28.52 30.77
CA ASP A 206 -0.64 -28.87 31.53
C ASP A 206 -0.40 -28.59 33.01
N ASN A 207 -1.06 -27.56 33.53
CA ASN A 207 -0.95 -27.15 34.93
C ASN A 207 -1.79 -28.03 35.87
N GLY A 208 -2.55 -28.98 35.32
CA GLY A 208 -3.58 -29.72 36.02
C GLY A 208 -4.79 -28.85 36.36
N SER A 209 -5.88 -29.48 36.76
CA SER A 209 -7.15 -28.80 37.11
C SER A 209 -7.90 -28.18 35.93
N GLY A 210 -7.65 -28.65 34.70
CA GLY A 210 -8.38 -28.17 33.51
C GLY A 210 -7.86 -26.86 32.95
N SER A 211 -6.55 -26.63 33.02
CA SER A 211 -5.93 -25.44 32.45
C SER A 211 -4.57 -25.74 31.81
N TRP A 212 -4.32 -25.13 30.67
CA TRP A 212 -3.07 -25.23 29.91
C TRP A 212 -2.43 -23.86 29.79
N ASP A 213 -1.12 -23.79 30.00
CA ASP A 213 -0.33 -22.66 29.52
C ASP A 213 0.25 -23.03 28.16
N VAL A 214 -0.03 -22.19 27.16
CA VAL A 214 0.37 -22.40 25.78
C VAL A 214 1.19 -21.22 25.31
N GLU A 215 2.30 -21.51 24.61
CA GLU A 215 3.21 -20.49 24.10
C GLU A 215 3.69 -20.87 22.71
N PHE A 216 3.69 -19.88 21.81
CA PHE A 216 4.27 -20.04 20.48
C PHE A 216 5.70 -19.50 20.44
N MET A 217 6.66 -20.38 20.17
CA MET A 217 8.06 -20.01 20.00
C MET A 217 8.53 -20.47 18.60
N PRO A 218 8.38 -19.63 17.56
CA PRO A 218 8.82 -20.01 16.22
C PRO A 218 10.35 -20.14 16.18
N GLU A 219 10.83 -20.95 15.24
CA GLU A 219 12.22 -20.83 14.78
C GLU A 219 12.41 -19.45 14.12
N THR A 220 13.65 -18.95 14.08
CA THR A 220 13.92 -17.63 13.47
C THR A 220 13.57 -17.66 11.99
N GLY A 221 12.40 -17.10 11.63
CA GLY A 221 11.95 -16.95 10.26
C GLY A 221 12.57 -15.74 9.57
N SER A 222 12.49 -15.71 8.24
CA SER A 222 13.05 -14.63 7.42
C SER A 222 12.03 -13.54 7.05
N GLY A 223 10.75 -13.73 7.41
CA GLY A 223 9.64 -12.78 7.23
C GLY A 223 9.32 -11.95 8.48
N TRP A 224 8.12 -11.36 8.50
CA TRP A 224 7.61 -10.62 9.65
C TRP A 224 7.15 -11.54 10.78
N SER A 225 7.09 -10.99 12.00
CA SER A 225 6.54 -11.69 13.16
C SER A 225 5.01 -11.64 13.13
N VAL A 226 4.40 -12.57 12.40
CA VAL A 226 2.94 -12.70 12.28
C VAL A 226 2.40 -13.79 13.21
N PRO A 227 1.15 -13.68 13.70
CA PRO A 227 0.56 -14.77 14.46
C PRO A 227 0.24 -15.97 13.58
N VAL A 228 0.31 -17.17 14.15
CA VAL A 228 0.05 -18.43 13.43
C VAL A 228 -0.96 -19.28 14.18
N THR A 229 -1.60 -20.23 13.49
CA THR A 229 -2.64 -21.08 14.06
C THR A 229 -2.13 -22.50 14.33
N SER A 230 -2.46 -23.03 15.51
CA SER A 230 -2.32 -24.46 15.82
C SER A 230 -3.66 -25.06 16.21
N GLU A 231 -3.94 -26.26 15.70
CA GLU A 231 -5.14 -27.02 15.99
C GLU A 231 -4.84 -28.08 17.07
N PHE A 232 -5.69 -28.11 18.10
CA PHE A 232 -5.67 -29.05 19.20
C PHE A 232 -6.88 -29.96 19.04
N ILE A 233 -6.63 -31.18 18.57
CA ILE A 233 -7.64 -32.16 18.18
C ILE A 233 -7.87 -33.13 19.34
N SER A 234 -9.06 -33.71 19.37
CA SER A 234 -9.47 -34.70 20.36
C SER A 234 -9.54 -34.15 21.79
N LEU A 235 -9.78 -32.84 21.91
CA LEU A 235 -9.73 -32.09 23.17
C LEU A 235 -10.65 -32.68 24.25
N ASP A 236 -11.81 -33.23 23.85
CA ASP A 236 -12.87 -33.70 24.74
C ASP A 236 -12.97 -32.75 25.93
N ALA A 237 -13.27 -31.46 25.68
CA ALA A 237 -13.50 -30.41 26.68
C ALA A 237 -14.09 -29.12 26.07
N ASN A 238 -14.92 -28.44 26.85
CA ASN A 238 -15.37 -27.05 26.69
C ASN A 238 -14.26 -26.01 26.91
N VAL A 239 -13.80 -25.21 25.93
CA VAL A 239 -13.02 -24.00 26.26
C VAL A 239 -13.94 -22.97 26.93
N ILE A 240 -13.58 -22.50 28.11
CA ILE A 240 -14.29 -21.44 28.84
C ILE A 240 -13.72 -20.06 28.49
N SER A 241 -12.39 -19.97 28.47
CA SER A 241 -11.68 -18.70 28.27
C SER A 241 -10.22 -18.94 27.91
N VAL A 242 -9.67 -18.03 27.11
CA VAL A 242 -8.23 -17.93 26.82
C VAL A 242 -7.74 -16.58 27.31
N GLN A 243 -6.79 -16.59 28.24
CA GLN A 243 -6.26 -15.39 28.89
C GLN A 243 -4.82 -15.15 28.45
N GLY A 244 -4.57 -14.06 27.72
CA GLY A 244 -3.23 -13.58 27.40
C GLY A 244 -2.71 -12.57 28.41
N GLU A 245 -1.47 -12.11 28.21
CA GLU A 245 -0.79 -11.14 29.07
C GLU A 245 -1.47 -9.75 29.05
N SER A 246 -1.98 -9.34 27.90
CA SER A 246 -2.62 -8.04 27.67
C SER A 246 -4.12 -8.03 27.96
N GLY A 247 -4.74 -9.20 28.15
CA GLY A 247 -6.19 -9.34 28.27
C GLY A 247 -6.67 -10.70 27.76
N PRO A 248 -7.97 -10.99 27.90
CA PRO A 248 -8.57 -12.18 27.29
C PRO A 248 -8.44 -12.10 25.77
N LEU A 249 -8.20 -13.23 25.12
CA LEU A 249 -8.24 -13.35 23.67
C LEU A 249 -9.70 -13.51 23.22
N ASP A 250 -10.02 -12.87 22.10
CA ASP A 250 -11.35 -12.94 21.50
C ASP A 250 -11.59 -14.32 20.86
N GLU A 251 -12.84 -14.78 20.94
CA GLU A 251 -13.29 -15.96 20.19
C GLU A 251 -13.51 -15.58 18.72
N LEU A 252 -12.84 -16.27 17.81
CA LEU A 252 -12.89 -16.04 16.38
C LEU A 252 -14.13 -16.71 15.77
N THR A 253 -14.71 -16.08 14.76
CA THR A 253 -15.69 -16.75 13.91
C THR A 253 -14.99 -17.72 12.97
N VAL A 254 -15.72 -18.73 12.48
CA VAL A 254 -15.20 -19.65 11.44
C VAL A 254 -14.78 -18.89 10.19
N ASP A 255 -15.56 -17.87 9.80
CA ASP A 255 -15.31 -17.05 8.62
C ASP A 255 -14.47 -15.80 8.91
N GLU A 256 -13.69 -15.77 10.00
CA GLU A 256 -12.83 -14.60 10.28
C GLU A 256 -11.83 -14.42 9.13
N PRO A 257 -11.91 -13.32 8.35
CA PRO A 257 -11.18 -13.24 7.09
C PRO A 257 -9.75 -12.71 7.24
N HIS A 258 -9.41 -12.09 8.37
CA HIS A 258 -8.17 -11.34 8.54
C HIS A 258 -7.35 -11.86 9.71
N LEU A 259 -6.03 -11.97 9.48
CA LEU A 259 -5.11 -12.51 10.46
C LEU A 259 -5.07 -11.64 11.73
N LYS A 260 -5.38 -12.29 12.86
CA LYS A 260 -5.29 -11.74 14.21
C LYS A 260 -5.16 -12.86 15.24
N GLU A 261 -4.65 -12.52 16.42
CA GLU A 261 -4.68 -13.46 17.55
C GLU A 261 -6.12 -13.73 18.00
N GLY A 262 -6.35 -14.93 18.50
CA GLY A 262 -7.67 -15.37 18.95
C GLY A 262 -7.75 -16.87 19.06
N TRP A 263 -8.94 -17.37 19.37
CA TRP A 263 -9.19 -18.81 19.44
C TRP A 263 -10.58 -19.13 18.91
N ARG A 264 -10.81 -20.32 18.39
CA ARG A 264 -12.16 -20.85 18.16
C ARG A 264 -12.21 -22.32 18.53
N GLN A 265 -13.37 -22.78 18.97
CA GLN A 265 -13.61 -24.20 19.14
C GLN A 265 -14.68 -24.66 18.17
N GLU A 266 -14.39 -25.73 17.45
CA GLU A 266 -15.35 -26.43 16.60
C GLU A 266 -15.38 -27.90 17.03
N GLU A 267 -16.52 -28.32 17.57
CA GLU A 267 -16.70 -29.65 18.16
C GLU A 267 -15.57 -30.00 19.14
N ASN A 268 -14.67 -30.89 18.73
CA ASN A 268 -13.58 -31.43 19.53
C ASN A 268 -12.19 -30.89 19.13
N SER A 269 -12.16 -29.88 18.27
CA SER A 269 -10.96 -29.18 17.81
C SER A 269 -10.95 -27.75 18.32
N LEU A 270 -9.83 -27.33 18.90
CA LEU A 270 -9.56 -25.95 19.26
C LEU A 270 -8.50 -25.40 18.30
N PHE A 271 -8.83 -24.31 17.62
CA PHE A 271 -7.88 -23.52 16.84
C PHE A 271 -7.44 -22.36 17.70
N LEU A 272 -6.13 -22.23 17.89
CA LEU A 272 -5.54 -21.14 18.66
C LEU A 272 -4.52 -20.41 17.80
N THR A 273 -4.70 -19.10 17.68
CA THR A 273 -3.85 -18.23 16.88
C THR A 273 -3.05 -17.29 17.80
N LEU A 274 -1.72 -17.43 17.82
CA LEU A 274 -0.83 -16.68 18.71
C LEU A 274 0.29 -15.99 17.94
N ALA A 275 0.64 -14.78 18.38
CA ALA A 275 1.83 -14.08 17.91
C ALA A 275 3.11 -14.73 18.48
N PRO A 276 4.26 -14.57 17.81
CA PRO A 276 5.54 -15.06 18.30
C PRO A 276 5.84 -14.58 19.72
N ALA A 277 6.29 -15.50 20.57
CA ALA A 277 6.61 -15.28 21.98
C ALA A 277 5.43 -14.81 22.87
N HIS A 278 4.19 -14.92 22.39
CA HIS A 278 3.02 -14.73 23.23
C HIS A 278 2.66 -16.01 23.98
N ARG A 279 2.29 -15.84 25.25
CA ARG A 279 1.82 -16.91 26.14
C ARG A 279 0.37 -16.65 26.54
N VAL A 280 -0.42 -17.70 26.55
CA VAL A 280 -1.81 -17.69 27.00
C VAL A 280 -2.09 -18.81 27.98
N SER A 281 -3.09 -18.60 28.85
CA SER A 281 -3.63 -19.63 29.72
C SER A 281 -5.05 -19.98 29.28
N ILE A 282 -5.28 -21.24 28.91
CA ILE A 282 -6.55 -21.78 28.47
C ILE A 282 -7.22 -22.44 29.66
N SER A 283 -8.51 -22.18 29.86
CA SER A 283 -9.32 -22.81 30.90
C SER A 283 -10.43 -23.64 30.29
N PHE A 284 -10.61 -24.86 30.78
CA PHE A 284 -11.59 -25.82 30.30
C PHE A 284 -12.72 -26.07 31.31
N ASP A 285 -13.86 -26.57 30.83
CA ASP A 285 -15.05 -26.94 31.61
C ASP A 285 -14.90 -28.17 32.50
N ARG A 286 -13.77 -28.86 32.41
CA ARG A 286 -13.45 -30.07 33.16
C ARG A 286 -12.01 -30.05 33.65
N SER A 287 -11.78 -30.67 34.80
CA SER A 287 -10.48 -30.68 35.48
C SER A 287 -9.59 -31.89 35.17
N ASN A 288 -10.07 -32.81 34.32
CA ASN A 288 -9.37 -34.05 33.98
C ASN A 288 -8.35 -33.80 32.86
N LEU A 289 -7.38 -34.72 32.73
CA LEU A 289 -6.42 -34.71 31.62
C LEU A 289 -7.18 -34.74 30.30
N VAL A 290 -6.90 -33.74 29.47
CA VAL A 290 -7.37 -33.67 28.09
C VAL A 290 -6.42 -34.50 27.22
N TYR A 291 -6.96 -35.43 26.43
CA TYR A 291 -6.17 -36.11 25.41
C TYR A 291 -5.87 -35.11 24.30
N LEU A 292 -4.61 -35.07 23.87
CA LEU A 292 -4.16 -34.05 22.95
C LEU A 292 -3.44 -34.68 21.77
N GLU A 293 -3.96 -34.38 20.59
CA GLU A 293 -3.21 -34.36 19.35
C GLU A 293 -3.10 -32.91 18.89
N GLN A 294 -1.90 -32.45 18.56
CA GLN A 294 -1.67 -31.10 18.07
C GLN A 294 -1.16 -31.14 16.64
N VAL A 295 -1.76 -30.34 15.78
CA VAL A 295 -1.39 -30.19 14.38
C VAL A 295 -1.15 -28.70 14.09
N ALA A 296 -0.05 -28.41 13.41
CA ALA A 296 0.21 -27.06 12.92
C ALA A 296 -0.77 -26.77 11.77
N SER A 297 -1.46 -25.63 11.82
CA SER A 297 -2.41 -25.28 10.77
C SER A 297 -1.69 -24.50 9.66
N PRO A 298 -1.65 -25.02 8.42
CA PRO A 298 -0.93 -24.38 7.31
C PRO A 298 -1.57 -23.05 6.87
N GLN A 299 -2.80 -22.77 7.30
CA GLN A 299 -3.46 -21.50 7.05
C GLN A 299 -4.09 -20.94 8.33
N PHE A 300 -4.30 -19.63 8.35
CA PHE A 300 -4.93 -18.96 9.47
C PHE A 300 -6.31 -19.56 9.78
N ASN A 301 -6.60 -19.76 11.07
CA ASN A 301 -7.91 -20.17 11.59
C ASN A 301 -8.45 -21.51 11.01
N GLY A 302 -7.58 -22.31 10.39
CA GLY A 302 -7.98 -23.54 9.69
C GLY A 302 -8.72 -23.29 8.38
N HIS A 303 -8.51 -22.14 7.73
CA HIS A 303 -9.05 -21.88 6.40
C HIS A 303 -8.49 -22.84 5.35
N ASP A 304 -9.33 -23.25 4.40
CA ASP A 304 -8.91 -24.11 3.29
C ASP A 304 -8.26 -23.32 2.14
N LEU A 305 -8.54 -22.01 2.08
CA LEU A 305 -8.15 -21.14 0.97
C LEU A 305 -7.67 -19.77 1.48
N ALA A 306 -6.53 -19.34 0.97
CA ALA A 306 -6.03 -17.98 1.09
C ALA A 306 -6.18 -17.24 -0.25
N ILE A 307 -6.50 -15.95 -0.18
CA ILE A 307 -6.61 -15.07 -1.35
C ILE A 307 -5.74 -13.83 -1.15
N THR A 308 -4.91 -13.55 -2.15
CA THR A 308 -4.07 -12.35 -2.21
C THR A 308 -4.31 -11.57 -3.49
N VAL A 309 -4.03 -10.26 -3.46
CA VAL A 309 -4.10 -9.39 -4.63
C VAL A 309 -2.89 -8.46 -4.67
N ALA A 310 -2.22 -8.37 -5.81
CA ALA A 310 -1.22 -7.34 -6.04
C ALA A 310 -1.76 -6.16 -6.84
N GLY A 311 -1.56 -4.96 -6.30
CA GLY A 311 -1.78 -3.71 -7.02
C GLY A 311 -0.53 -3.31 -7.79
N HIS A 312 -0.55 -3.45 -9.11
CA HIS A 312 0.60 -3.17 -9.99
C HIS A 312 0.72 -1.68 -10.32
N HIS A 313 1.97 -1.25 -10.57
CA HIS A 313 2.31 0.11 -10.99
C HIS A 313 1.65 1.18 -10.11
N THR A 314 1.65 0.95 -8.79
CA THR A 314 0.92 1.79 -7.84
C THR A 314 1.67 3.09 -7.63
N SER A 315 1.29 4.11 -8.39
CA SER A 315 1.85 5.45 -8.31
C SER A 315 0.97 6.44 -7.55
N ASP A 316 -0.32 6.12 -7.34
CA ASP A 316 -1.25 6.93 -6.56
C ASP A 316 -2.35 6.05 -5.93
N LEU A 317 -2.27 5.83 -4.61
CA LEU A 317 -3.29 5.02 -3.93
C LEU A 317 -4.68 5.64 -3.94
N PHE A 318 -4.84 6.95 -4.16
CA PHE A 318 -6.17 7.55 -4.18
C PHE A 318 -7.04 6.94 -5.28
N ASP A 319 -6.47 6.78 -6.47
CA ASP A 319 -7.20 6.18 -7.59
C ASP A 319 -7.17 4.64 -7.51
N TRP A 320 -6.11 4.05 -6.96
CA TRP A 320 -5.92 2.59 -6.90
C TRP A 320 -6.79 1.91 -5.85
N SER A 321 -6.91 2.51 -4.66
CA SER A 321 -7.53 1.87 -3.49
C SER A 321 -9.00 2.20 -3.28
N ARG A 322 -9.49 3.33 -3.81
CA ARG A 322 -10.82 3.91 -3.54
C ARG A 322 -12.02 2.97 -3.78
N ARG A 323 -11.85 1.89 -4.55
CA ARG A 323 -12.91 0.92 -4.83
C ARG A 323 -12.94 -0.25 -3.85
N TRP A 324 -11.98 -0.31 -2.93
CA TRP A 324 -11.69 -1.44 -2.06
C TRP A 324 -11.79 -1.08 -0.58
N ASP A 325 -12.35 0.08 -0.24
CA ASP A 325 -12.45 0.56 1.15
C ASP A 325 -13.31 -0.37 2.02
N ASP A 326 -14.41 -0.87 1.47
CA ASP A 326 -15.34 -1.78 2.15
C ASP A 326 -15.09 -3.27 1.82
N SER A 327 -14.03 -3.58 1.06
CA SER A 327 -13.72 -4.94 0.64
C SER A 327 -12.96 -5.71 1.72
N PRO A 328 -13.24 -7.02 1.90
CA PRO A 328 -12.40 -7.87 2.75
C PRO A 328 -11.04 -8.14 2.11
N MET A 329 -10.85 -7.90 0.81
CA MET A 329 -9.57 -8.14 0.14
C MET A 329 -8.44 -7.30 0.75
N ARG A 330 -7.25 -7.89 0.82
CA ARG A 330 -6.02 -7.25 1.26
C ARG A 330 -5.04 -7.23 0.12
N PHE A 331 -4.44 -6.06 -0.07
CA PHE A 331 -3.62 -5.79 -1.24
C PHE A 331 -2.14 -5.69 -0.84
N THR A 332 -1.28 -6.28 -1.67
CA THR A 332 0.13 -5.93 -1.75
C THR A 332 0.26 -4.84 -2.83
N TRP A 333 0.37 -3.59 -2.41
CA TRP A 333 0.55 -2.46 -3.32
C TRP A 333 2.00 -2.38 -3.78
N LEU A 334 2.27 -2.77 -5.02
CA LEU A 334 3.58 -2.69 -5.64
C LEU A 334 3.79 -1.25 -6.11
N VAL A 335 4.48 -0.49 -5.28
CA VAL A 335 4.68 0.96 -5.45
C VAL A 335 5.73 1.23 -6.50
N GLU A 336 5.38 2.10 -7.43
CA GLU A 336 6.28 2.71 -8.39
C GLU A 336 6.30 4.22 -8.13
N PRO A 337 7.44 4.81 -7.72
CA PRO A 337 7.52 6.24 -7.44
C PRO A 337 7.05 7.09 -8.61
N ARG A 338 6.44 8.25 -8.38
CA ARG A 338 6.06 9.15 -9.48
C ARG A 338 7.25 9.91 -10.05
N GLU A 339 7.46 9.82 -11.36
CA GLU A 339 8.38 10.71 -12.05
C GLU A 339 7.99 12.17 -11.81
N VAL A 340 8.97 13.01 -11.49
CA VAL A 340 8.76 14.46 -11.51
C VAL A 340 8.41 14.84 -12.93
N ALA A 341 7.17 15.27 -13.18
CA ALA A 341 6.80 15.90 -14.44
C ALA A 341 7.81 17.02 -14.70
N GLY A 342 8.70 16.81 -15.69
CA GLY A 342 9.91 17.61 -15.86
C GLY A 342 9.63 19.10 -15.72
N PHE A 343 10.38 19.78 -14.86
CA PHE A 343 10.18 21.18 -14.51
C PHE A 343 9.94 22.04 -15.77
N SER A 344 8.67 22.41 -15.98
CA SER A 344 8.32 23.21 -17.15
C SER A 344 8.74 24.64 -16.91
N TRP A 345 9.85 25.05 -17.55
CA TRP A 345 10.32 26.44 -17.56
C TRP A 345 9.24 27.42 -18.10
N LEU A 346 8.18 26.91 -18.73
CA LEU A 346 7.03 27.66 -19.22
C LEU A 346 6.32 28.45 -18.10
N LEU A 347 6.06 27.85 -16.95
CA LEU A 347 5.33 28.52 -15.86
C LEU A 347 6.17 29.65 -15.22
N PRO A 348 7.44 29.42 -14.83
CA PRO A 348 8.34 30.48 -14.39
C PRO A 348 8.52 31.59 -15.43
N THR A 349 8.66 31.26 -16.72
CA THR A 349 8.82 32.27 -17.77
C THR A 349 7.58 33.13 -17.96
N ILE A 350 6.38 32.52 -17.99
CA ILE A 350 5.12 33.26 -18.05
C ILE A 350 5.00 34.18 -16.83
N ALA A 351 5.33 33.69 -15.63
CA ALA A 351 5.29 34.50 -14.41
C ALA A 351 6.22 35.71 -14.47
N VAL A 352 7.49 35.53 -14.88
CA VAL A 352 8.46 36.62 -15.06
C VAL A 352 7.98 37.61 -16.12
N LEU A 353 7.44 37.11 -17.24
CA LEU A 353 6.97 37.94 -18.34
C LEU A 353 5.75 38.78 -17.92
N LEU A 354 4.79 38.19 -17.20
CA LEU A 354 3.66 38.91 -16.61
C LEU A 354 4.11 39.95 -15.58
N ALA A 355 5.08 39.62 -14.72
CA ALA A 355 5.63 40.55 -13.74
C ALA A 355 6.32 41.78 -14.38
N LEU A 356 6.89 41.63 -15.59
CA LEU A 356 7.48 42.73 -16.35
C LEU A 356 6.45 43.51 -17.18
N VAL A 357 5.50 42.82 -17.81
CA VAL A 357 4.52 43.43 -18.73
C VAL A 357 3.42 44.16 -17.96
N ALA A 358 2.93 43.61 -16.85
CA ALA A 358 1.81 44.22 -16.11
C ALA A 358 2.11 45.64 -15.59
N PRO A 359 3.28 45.93 -14.98
CA PRO A 359 3.61 47.30 -14.56
C PRO A 359 3.71 48.26 -15.75
N VAL A 360 4.30 47.83 -16.87
CA VAL A 360 4.46 48.66 -18.06
C VAL A 360 3.09 48.97 -18.67
N ALA A 361 2.22 47.98 -18.78
CA ALA A 361 0.85 48.14 -19.28
C ALA A 361 0.04 49.10 -18.39
N ILE A 362 0.11 48.94 -17.06
CA ILE A 362 -0.56 49.84 -16.10
C ILE A 362 -0.04 51.27 -16.23
N ILE A 363 1.28 51.46 -16.30
CA ILE A 363 1.89 52.80 -16.46
C ILE A 363 1.46 53.43 -17.79
N TRP A 364 1.46 52.65 -18.87
CA TRP A 364 1.06 53.13 -20.20
C TRP A 364 -0.42 53.53 -20.22
N LEU A 365 -1.29 52.71 -19.64
CA LEU A 365 -2.73 52.95 -19.58
C LEU A 365 -3.05 54.19 -18.73
N VAL A 366 -2.45 54.32 -17.53
CA VAL A 366 -2.58 55.51 -16.68
C VAL A 366 -2.06 56.77 -17.37
N LYS A 367 -0.95 56.68 -18.11
CA LYS A 367 -0.40 57.82 -18.85
C LYS A 367 -1.29 58.24 -20.02
N ASN A 368 -1.91 57.28 -20.70
CA ASN A 368 -2.83 57.56 -21.80
C ASN A 368 -4.13 58.17 -21.27
N ASP A 369 -4.65 57.68 -20.15
CA ASP A 369 -5.86 58.18 -19.51
C ASP A 369 -5.68 59.62 -18.98
N ARG A 370 -4.51 59.92 -18.37
CA ARG A 370 -4.16 61.29 -17.99
C ARG A 370 -4.07 62.25 -19.18
N ARG A 371 -3.57 61.79 -20.33
CA ARG A 371 -3.51 62.60 -21.56
C ARG A 371 -4.90 62.86 -22.12
N ALA A 372 -5.79 61.86 -22.07
CA ALA A 372 -7.18 62.02 -22.47
C ALA A 372 -7.91 63.04 -21.57
N GLN A 373 -7.75 62.93 -20.25
CA GLN A 373 -8.31 63.90 -19.30
C GLN A 373 -7.75 65.32 -19.49
N GLN A 374 -6.44 65.45 -19.76
CA GLN A 374 -5.83 66.74 -20.08
C GLN A 374 -6.38 67.34 -21.38
N MET A 375 -6.56 66.54 -22.43
CA MET A 375 -7.18 67.02 -23.67
C MET A 375 -8.63 67.47 -23.44
N VAL A 376 -9.44 66.70 -22.72
CA VAL A 376 -10.82 67.09 -22.38
C VAL A 376 -10.86 68.41 -21.61
N SER A 377 -9.99 68.60 -20.61
CA SER A 377 -9.91 69.88 -19.87
C SER A 377 -9.42 71.07 -20.71
N VAL A 378 -8.64 70.82 -21.76
CA VAL A 378 -8.19 71.85 -22.70
C VAL A 378 -9.32 72.21 -23.66
N PHE A 379 -10.14 71.24 -24.09
CA PHE A 379 -11.33 71.51 -24.89
C PHE A 379 -12.42 72.24 -24.09
N ASP A 380 -12.69 71.84 -22.83
CA ASP A 380 -13.63 72.55 -21.96
C ASP A 380 -13.20 74.01 -21.70
N SER A 381 -11.89 74.27 -21.53
CA SER A 381 -11.40 75.64 -21.35
C SER A 381 -11.40 76.48 -22.63
N LEU A 382 -11.31 75.86 -23.82
CA LEU A 382 -11.46 76.55 -25.10
C LEU A 382 -12.91 76.90 -25.42
N ASP A 383 -13.88 76.08 -25.01
CA ASP A 383 -15.30 76.40 -25.13
C ASP A 383 -15.70 77.54 -24.18
N GLU A 384 -15.18 77.60 -22.95
CA GLU A 384 -15.41 78.73 -22.03
C GLU A 384 -14.89 80.07 -22.57
N ILE A 385 -13.74 80.08 -23.28
CA ILE A 385 -13.17 81.30 -23.87
C ILE A 385 -14.02 81.79 -25.06
N LYS A 386 -14.71 80.89 -25.76
CA LYS A 386 -15.53 81.23 -26.94
C LYS A 386 -16.90 81.85 -26.58
N PHE A 387 -17.34 81.71 -25.34
CA PHE A 387 -18.60 82.31 -24.83
C PHE A 387 -18.36 83.56 -23.95
N GLY A 388 -17.13 84.06 -23.85
CA GLY A 388 -16.77 85.26 -23.07
C GLY A 388 -16.60 86.56 -23.87
N GLU A 389 -16.72 86.52 -25.20
CA GLU A 389 -16.71 87.70 -26.08
C GLU A 389 -18.08 87.88 -26.76
N GLU A 390 -19.12 88.25 -25.99
CA GLU A 390 -20.28 89.02 -26.48
C GLU A 390 -20.70 90.08 -25.46
#